data_AF-A0A2G5HPA5-F1
#
_entry.id   AF-A0A2G5HPA5-F1
#
_cell.length_a   1.000
_cell.length_b   1.000
_cell.length_c   1.000
_cell.angle_alpha   90.00
_cell.angle_beta   90.00
_cell.angle_gamma   90.00
#
_symmetry.space_group_name_H-M   'P 1'
#
loop_
_entity.id
_entity.type
_entity.pdbx_description
1 polymer ?
#
loop_
_entity_poly.entity_id
_entity_poly.type
_entity_poly.pdbx_seq_one_letter_code
_entity_poly.pdbx_strand_id
1 'polypeptide(L)'
;MPTSRVEVAWAVPVNIEQLGPHLDAYTSLQPAFRMLHLCNRFGTGSEAFVTKLPMELVQHIEEYIFKDKQEELIPDWSRDFRCWQNLCEPVDHLTEAAILELYNDLHEDFEEDFEECPCGGGCHSREEVTKVTKDVRDFVAGLIEEDDWCPWGSEHRRRIQSWHKRVGSPTEASRGHFDALSTVLKKQFGLEAWVSHVQESRVLPWVVHMEENVAYTTKAYLRLPQAASVQHNFELHMVDGPWDNRRVPTEAGFATELSFPPPLSNKDAGRFIRALKALDIAVPPTQKVSDPTQDTEIVPRDTDAGDTNDAGMNSEVKPKLTLLIRNDDDEEW
;
A
#
# COMPACT_ATOMS: atom_id res chain seq x y z
N MET A 1 -17.50 -18.63 15.35
CA MET A 1 -18.47 -18.58 14.23
C MET A 1 -18.15 -17.39 13.35
N PRO A 2 -17.66 -17.64 12.12
CA PRO A 2 -17.29 -16.60 11.19
C PRO A 2 -18.52 -15.81 10.73
N THR A 3 -18.36 -14.50 10.55
CA THR A 3 -19.44 -13.63 10.07
C THR A 3 -19.00 -12.88 8.83
N SER A 4 -19.90 -12.74 7.85
CA SER A 4 -19.70 -11.87 6.69
C SER A 4 -20.45 -10.57 6.92
N ARG A 5 -19.76 -9.45 6.79
CA ARG A 5 -20.37 -8.14 6.69
C ARG A 5 -20.50 -7.77 5.21
N VAL A 6 -21.73 -7.57 4.77
CA VAL A 6 -22.07 -7.23 3.39
C VAL A 6 -22.63 -5.81 3.34
N GLU A 7 -22.05 -5.00 2.46
CA GLU A 7 -22.31 -3.57 2.37
C GLU A 7 -22.41 -3.14 0.90
N VAL A 8 -23.49 -2.45 0.52
CA VAL A 8 -23.63 -1.83 -0.82
C VAL A 8 -23.47 -0.31 -0.78
N ALA A 9 -22.31 0.22 -1.19
CA ALA A 9 -22.00 1.65 -1.10
C ALA A 9 -21.47 2.21 -2.41
N TRP A 10 -21.68 3.50 -2.64
CA TRP A 10 -20.92 4.22 -3.67
C TRP A 10 -19.47 4.32 -3.23
N ALA A 11 -18.58 3.77 -4.04
CA ALA A 11 -17.17 3.65 -3.70
C ALA A 11 -16.25 3.92 -4.88
N VAL A 12 -15.01 4.28 -4.56
CA VAL A 12 -13.88 4.43 -5.49
C VAL A 12 -12.73 3.58 -4.93
N PRO A 13 -12.20 2.62 -5.72
CA PRO A 13 -10.99 1.90 -5.32
C PRO A 13 -9.81 2.87 -5.25
N VAL A 14 -8.98 2.72 -4.22
CA VAL A 14 -7.78 3.54 -4.01
C VAL A 14 -6.62 2.65 -3.62
N ASN A 15 -5.39 3.03 -3.97
CA ASN A 15 -4.21 2.33 -3.48
C ASN A 15 -4.01 2.67 -1.98
N ILE A 16 -4.02 1.66 -1.11
CA ILE A 16 -3.80 1.86 0.33
C ILE A 16 -2.40 2.40 0.64
N GLU A 17 -1.41 2.01 -0.16
CA GLU A 17 -0.02 2.47 -0.07
C GLU A 17 0.09 3.97 -0.37
N GLN A 18 -0.87 4.54 -1.12
CA GLN A 18 -0.97 5.98 -1.36
C GLN A 18 -1.90 6.65 -0.34
N LEU A 19 -3.12 6.11 -0.15
CA LEU A 19 -4.15 6.69 0.72
C LEU A 19 -3.66 6.89 2.16
N GLY A 20 -2.99 5.88 2.73
CA GLY A 20 -2.48 5.88 4.09
C GLY A 20 -1.52 7.03 4.39
N PRO A 21 -0.33 7.08 3.76
CA PRO A 21 0.64 8.14 4.02
C PRO A 21 0.12 9.52 3.64
N HIS A 22 -0.73 9.64 2.62
CA HIS A 22 -1.33 10.92 2.23
C HIS A 22 -2.30 11.44 3.30
N LEU A 23 -3.08 10.56 3.93
CA LEU A 23 -3.94 10.92 5.06
C LEU A 23 -3.13 11.27 6.31
N ASP A 24 -2.03 10.57 6.57
CA ASP A 24 -1.10 10.89 7.65
C ASP A 24 -0.47 12.28 7.46
N ALA A 25 0.06 12.54 6.27
CA ALA A 25 0.59 13.85 5.88
C ALA A 25 -0.48 14.94 6.08
N TYR A 26 -1.69 14.71 5.56
CA TYR A 26 -2.77 15.70 5.62
C TYR A 26 -3.17 15.98 7.07
N THR A 27 -3.28 14.93 7.89
CA THR A 27 -3.68 15.03 9.29
C THR A 27 -2.62 15.77 10.11
N SER A 28 -1.34 15.45 9.92
CA SER A 28 -0.22 16.10 10.62
C SER A 28 -0.06 17.57 10.23
N LEU A 29 -0.36 17.94 8.98
CA LEU A 29 -0.23 19.31 8.47
C LEU A 29 -1.48 20.18 8.68
N GLN A 30 -2.60 19.63 9.16
CA GLN A 30 -3.82 20.43 9.42
C GLN A 30 -3.58 21.69 10.26
N PRO A 31 -2.77 21.67 11.35
CA PRO A 31 -2.50 22.89 12.11
C PRO A 31 -1.79 23.95 11.27
N ALA A 32 -0.84 23.55 10.40
CA ALA A 32 -0.12 24.44 9.50
C ALA A 32 -1.04 25.03 8.43
N PHE A 33 -1.86 24.21 7.77
CA PHE A 33 -2.85 24.68 6.78
C PHE A 33 -3.83 25.70 7.39
N ARG A 34 -4.33 25.43 8.60
CA ARG A 34 -5.19 26.37 9.33
C ARG A 34 -4.48 27.70 9.60
N MET A 35 -3.20 27.66 10.00
CA MET A 35 -2.41 28.87 10.23
C MET A 35 -2.22 29.68 8.94
N LEU A 36 -1.87 29.03 7.82
CA LEU A 36 -1.72 29.68 6.52
C LEU A 36 -3.03 30.35 6.07
N HIS A 37 -4.16 29.65 6.20
CA HIS A 37 -5.47 30.23 5.92
C HIS A 37 -5.82 31.41 6.85
N LEU A 38 -5.40 31.37 8.12
CA LEU A 38 -5.58 32.51 9.04
C LEU A 38 -4.71 33.70 8.61
N CYS A 39 -3.46 33.49 8.16
CA CYS A 39 -2.60 34.55 7.63
C CYS A 39 -3.16 35.20 6.36
N ASN A 40 -3.81 34.41 5.49
CA ASN A 40 -4.55 34.96 4.34
C ASN A 40 -5.84 35.67 4.76
N ARG A 41 -6.55 35.20 5.80
CA ARG A 41 -7.81 35.82 6.22
C ARG A 41 -7.62 37.09 7.05
N PHE A 42 -6.61 37.12 7.91
CA PHE A 42 -6.39 38.14 8.92
C PHE A 42 -4.99 38.76 8.74
N GLY A 43 -4.91 39.76 7.86
CA GLY A 43 -3.69 40.53 7.60
C GLY A 43 -3.98 41.99 7.25
N THR A 44 -5.08 42.53 7.77
CA THR A 44 -5.56 43.90 7.50
C THR A 44 -5.75 44.65 8.81
N GLY A 45 -5.03 45.76 8.98
CA GLY A 45 -5.13 46.66 10.14
C GLY A 45 -3.77 47.29 10.50
N SER A 46 -3.78 48.42 11.20
CA SER A 46 -2.56 49.10 11.67
C SER A 46 -1.78 48.30 12.73
N GLU A 47 -2.36 47.23 13.26
CA GLU A 47 -1.76 46.32 14.25
C GLU A 47 -1.42 44.92 13.68
N ALA A 48 -1.61 44.70 12.37
CA ALA A 48 -1.23 43.44 11.75
C ALA A 48 0.28 43.40 11.48
N PHE A 49 1.03 42.64 12.29
CA PHE A 49 2.48 42.44 12.10
C PHE A 49 2.83 41.60 10.86
N VAL A 50 1.87 40.87 10.30
CA VAL A 50 2.02 40.06 9.09
C VAL A 50 1.05 40.58 8.03
N THR A 51 1.59 41.00 6.89
CA THR A 51 0.78 41.38 5.72
C THR A 51 -0.05 40.20 5.25
N LYS A 52 -1.30 40.45 4.84
CA LYS A 52 -2.20 39.45 4.27
C LYS A 52 -1.50 38.63 3.19
N LEU A 53 -1.34 37.33 3.41
CA LEU A 53 -0.72 36.44 2.43
C LEU A 53 -1.72 36.17 1.28
N PRO A 54 -1.35 36.36 0.00
CA PRO A 54 -2.20 35.98 -1.13
C PRO A 54 -2.60 34.49 -1.09
N MET A 55 -3.82 34.18 -1.55
CA MET A 55 -4.32 32.80 -1.54
C MET A 55 -3.47 31.88 -2.43
N GLU A 56 -2.94 32.41 -3.52
CA GLU A 56 -2.06 31.69 -4.45
C GLU A 56 -0.78 31.25 -3.75
N LEU A 57 -0.20 32.10 -2.89
CA LEU A 57 0.98 31.74 -2.09
C LEU A 57 0.64 30.74 -0.99
N VAL A 58 -0.52 30.85 -0.36
CA VAL A 58 -0.99 29.82 0.59
C VAL A 58 -1.07 28.47 -0.09
N GLN A 59 -1.75 28.39 -1.24
CA GLN A 59 -1.91 27.14 -1.99
C GLN A 59 -0.56 26.54 -2.37
N HIS A 60 0.38 27.33 -2.89
CA HIS A 60 1.71 26.84 -3.22
C HIS A 60 2.51 26.34 -2.01
N ILE A 61 2.42 27.02 -0.87
CA ILE A 61 3.07 26.56 0.36
C ILE A 61 2.44 25.25 0.83
N GLU A 62 1.10 25.17 0.82
CA GLU A 62 0.36 23.95 1.20
C GLU A 62 0.74 22.76 0.31
N GLU A 63 0.76 22.94 -1.01
CA GLU A 63 1.19 21.93 -1.97
C GLU A 63 2.63 21.47 -1.71
N TYR A 64 3.55 22.43 -1.48
CA TYR A 64 4.96 22.12 -1.25
C TYR A 64 5.17 21.31 0.05
N ILE A 65 4.64 21.79 1.17
CA ILE A 65 4.82 21.10 2.46
C ILE A 65 4.06 19.78 2.52
N PHE A 66 2.94 19.67 1.80
CA PHE A 66 2.20 18.42 1.69
C PHE A 66 2.99 17.36 0.94
N LYS A 67 3.58 17.74 -0.21
CA LYS A 67 4.42 16.85 -1.01
C LYS A 67 5.67 16.39 -0.26
N ASP A 68 6.37 17.30 0.41
CA ASP A 68 7.54 16.98 1.23
C ASP A 68 7.18 15.95 2.33
N LYS A 69 6.05 16.14 3.00
CA LYS A 69 5.59 15.19 4.02
C LYS A 69 5.14 13.84 3.46
N GLN A 70 4.58 13.81 2.24
CA GLN A 70 4.27 12.55 1.55
C GLN A 70 5.55 11.79 1.21
N GLU A 71 6.55 12.46 0.65
CA GLU A 71 7.85 11.87 0.29
C GLU A 71 8.58 11.27 1.52
N GLU A 72 8.41 11.88 2.71
CA GLU A 72 8.90 11.34 3.98
C GLU A 72 8.18 10.04 4.40
N LEU A 73 6.85 9.96 4.23
CA LEU A 73 6.02 8.90 4.80
C LEU A 73 5.83 7.69 3.88
N ILE A 74 5.82 7.89 2.56
CA ILE A 74 5.60 6.83 1.57
C ILE A 74 6.59 5.67 1.73
N PRO A 75 7.92 5.89 1.88
CA PRO A 75 8.90 4.80 1.94
C PRO A 75 8.62 3.79 3.06
N ASP A 76 8.24 4.28 4.24
CA ASP A 76 7.91 3.42 5.38
C ASP A 76 6.62 2.62 5.15
N TRP A 77 5.58 3.28 4.62
CA TRP A 77 4.31 2.61 4.26
C TRP A 77 4.52 1.54 3.19
N SER A 78 5.25 1.86 2.12
CA SER A 78 5.59 0.94 1.04
C SER A 78 6.40 -0.25 1.52
N ARG A 79 7.43 -0.01 2.34
CA ARG A 79 8.29 -1.08 2.88
C ARG A 79 7.49 -2.03 3.76
N ASP A 80 6.70 -1.50 4.70
CA ASP A 80 5.89 -2.31 5.61
C ASP A 80 4.81 -3.11 4.82
N PHE A 81 4.19 -2.49 3.81
CA PHE A 81 3.20 -3.15 2.96
C PHE A 81 3.81 -4.26 2.10
N ARG A 82 4.99 -4.05 1.52
CA ARG A 82 5.68 -5.09 0.75
C ARG A 82 6.01 -6.32 1.58
N CYS A 83 6.38 -6.13 2.85
CA CYS A 83 6.55 -7.25 3.79
C CYS A 83 5.23 -7.99 4.02
N TRP A 84 4.13 -7.28 4.27
CA TRP A 84 2.80 -7.90 4.37
C TRP A 84 2.41 -8.69 3.12
N GLN A 85 2.75 -8.19 1.93
CA GLN A 85 2.42 -8.84 0.67
C GLN A 85 3.35 -10.02 0.31
N ASN A 86 4.33 -10.33 1.16
CA ASN A 86 5.43 -11.25 0.86
C ASN A 86 6.13 -10.90 -0.47
N LEU A 87 6.28 -9.60 -0.77
CA LEU A 87 6.97 -9.05 -1.94
C LEU A 87 8.36 -8.48 -1.63
N CYS A 88 8.84 -8.69 -0.40
CA CYS A 88 10.19 -8.36 0.02
C CYS A 88 11.11 -9.59 -0.11
N GLU A 89 12.37 -9.33 -0.40
CA GLU A 89 13.44 -10.33 -0.36
C GLU A 89 14.17 -10.28 1.01
N PRO A 90 14.84 -11.35 1.45
CA PRO A 90 15.63 -11.33 2.68
C PRO A 90 16.60 -10.14 2.74
N VAL A 91 17.28 -9.83 1.63
CA VAL A 91 18.22 -8.70 1.51
C VAL A 91 17.57 -7.33 1.76
N ASP A 92 16.25 -7.18 1.53
CA ASP A 92 15.52 -5.93 1.78
C ASP A 92 15.38 -5.60 3.28
N HIS A 93 15.72 -6.54 4.15
CA HIS A 93 15.67 -6.39 5.61
C HIS A 93 17.04 -6.07 6.21
N LEU A 94 18.10 -6.10 5.40
CA LEU A 94 19.45 -5.80 5.84
C LEU A 94 19.76 -4.32 5.67
N THR A 95 20.59 -3.81 6.58
CA THR A 95 21.18 -2.47 6.43
C THR A 95 22.31 -2.52 5.40
N GLU A 96 22.67 -1.38 4.79
CA GLU A 96 23.81 -1.34 3.87
C GLU A 96 25.10 -1.84 4.53
N ALA A 97 25.32 -1.51 5.80
CA ALA A 97 26.46 -2.00 6.56
C ALA A 97 26.45 -3.54 6.71
N ALA A 98 25.29 -4.12 7.03
CA ALA A 98 25.14 -5.58 7.14
C ALA A 98 25.32 -6.29 5.79
N ILE A 99 24.86 -5.68 4.69
CA ILE A 99 25.10 -6.22 3.33
C ILE A 99 26.59 -6.23 3.01
N LEU A 100 27.32 -5.15 3.36
CA LEU A 100 28.76 -5.07 3.14
C LEU A 100 29.55 -6.05 4.00
N GLU A 101 29.19 -6.17 5.28
CA GLU A 101 29.78 -7.13 6.21
C GLU A 101 29.61 -8.55 5.67
N LEU A 102 28.36 -8.97 5.37
CA LEU A 102 28.08 -10.27 4.78
C LEU A 102 28.80 -10.50 3.45
N TYR A 103 28.83 -9.49 2.56
CA TYR A 103 29.52 -9.62 1.28
C TYR A 103 31.02 -9.86 1.48
N ASN A 104 31.67 -9.07 2.34
CA ASN A 104 33.11 -9.19 2.57
C ASN A 104 33.45 -10.49 3.31
N ASP A 105 32.66 -10.89 4.32
CA ASP A 105 32.83 -12.16 5.03
C ASP A 105 32.71 -13.37 4.06
N LEU A 106 31.64 -13.38 3.25
CA LEU A 106 31.45 -14.45 2.24
C LEU A 106 32.57 -14.43 1.20
N HIS A 107 33.00 -13.24 0.76
CA HIS A 107 34.08 -13.10 -0.19
C HIS A 107 35.41 -13.66 0.35
N GLU A 108 35.73 -13.44 1.64
CA GLU A 108 36.88 -14.04 2.31
C GLU A 108 36.82 -15.58 2.32
N ASP A 109 35.64 -16.15 2.60
CA ASP A 109 35.45 -17.61 2.64
C ASP A 109 35.63 -18.29 1.25
N PHE A 110 35.27 -17.60 0.16
CA PHE A 110 35.49 -18.09 -1.21
C PHE A 110 36.95 -17.94 -1.71
N GLU A 111 37.85 -17.30 -0.95
CA GLU A 111 39.26 -17.17 -1.34
C GLU A 111 40.04 -18.50 -1.29
N GLU A 112 39.51 -19.57 -0.69
CA GLU A 112 40.21 -20.88 -0.63
C GLU A 112 39.96 -21.78 -1.86
N ASP A 113 38.86 -21.57 -2.62
CA ASP A 113 38.49 -22.36 -3.82
C ASP A 113 38.20 -21.45 -5.05
N PHE A 114 39.28 -20.86 -5.59
CA PHE A 114 39.28 -19.87 -6.69
C PHE A 114 38.55 -20.25 -7.99
N GLU A 115 38.25 -21.53 -8.23
CA GLU A 115 37.57 -21.98 -9.46
C GLU A 115 36.04 -21.83 -9.39
N GLU A 116 35.47 -21.60 -8.20
CA GLU A 116 34.01 -21.59 -7.97
C GLU A 116 33.41 -20.23 -7.60
N CYS A 117 34.10 -19.09 -7.82
CA CYS A 117 33.46 -17.78 -7.60
C CYS A 117 32.21 -17.65 -8.51
N PRO A 118 31.00 -17.43 -7.94
CA PRO A 118 29.76 -17.26 -8.72
C PRO A 118 29.83 -16.08 -9.71
N CYS A 119 30.76 -15.16 -9.48
CA CYS A 119 31.06 -14.01 -10.31
C CYS A 119 31.82 -14.32 -11.62
N GLY A 120 32.19 -15.58 -11.88
CA GLY A 120 32.95 -15.97 -13.08
C GLY A 120 34.37 -15.41 -13.13
N GLY A 121 34.96 -15.13 -11.97
CA GLY A 121 36.26 -14.47 -11.83
C GLY A 121 36.23 -12.95 -11.94
N GLY A 122 35.07 -12.30 -12.13
CA GLY A 122 35.00 -10.84 -12.33
C GLY A 122 35.25 -9.96 -11.09
N CYS A 123 35.28 -10.51 -9.87
CA CYS A 123 35.39 -9.74 -8.62
C CYS A 123 36.82 -9.31 -8.23
N HIS A 124 37.74 -9.18 -9.19
CA HIS A 124 39.20 -9.03 -9.05
C HIS A 124 39.78 -7.84 -8.23
N SER A 125 39.08 -7.30 -7.23
CA SER A 125 39.62 -6.36 -6.27
C SER A 125 39.79 -7.06 -4.91
N ARG A 126 41.04 -7.24 -4.48
CA ARG A 126 41.40 -7.70 -3.11
C ARG A 126 41.04 -6.68 -2.01
N GLU A 127 40.53 -5.52 -2.41
CA GLU A 127 40.14 -4.46 -1.49
C GLU A 127 38.70 -4.66 -1.04
N GLU A 128 38.48 -4.59 0.28
CA GLU A 128 37.15 -4.60 0.90
C GLU A 128 36.20 -3.66 0.16
N VAL A 129 35.02 -4.17 -0.16
CA VAL A 129 34.00 -3.34 -0.78
C VAL A 129 33.39 -2.44 0.29
N THR A 130 33.38 -1.14 0.02
CA THR A 130 32.91 -0.10 0.97
C THR A 130 31.56 0.50 0.59
N LYS A 131 30.95 0.05 -0.53
CA LYS A 131 29.67 0.57 -1.03
C LYS A 131 28.83 -0.55 -1.61
N VAL A 132 27.54 -0.58 -1.24
CA VAL A 132 26.59 -1.55 -1.79
C VAL A 132 26.26 -1.17 -3.23
N THR A 133 26.85 -1.89 -4.18
CA THR A 133 26.43 -1.84 -5.58
C THR A 133 25.27 -2.81 -5.82
N LYS A 134 24.65 -2.72 -7.01
CA LYS A 134 23.63 -3.70 -7.39
C LYS A 134 24.20 -5.13 -7.39
N ASP A 135 25.39 -5.33 -7.94
CA ASP A 135 26.01 -6.65 -8.02
C ASP A 135 26.33 -7.23 -6.64
N VAL A 136 26.78 -6.38 -5.69
CA VAL A 136 27.00 -6.77 -4.29
C VAL A 136 25.69 -7.20 -3.63
N ARG A 137 24.61 -6.43 -3.84
CA ARG A 137 23.30 -6.75 -3.31
C ARG A 137 22.75 -8.06 -3.90
N ASP A 138 22.84 -8.23 -5.21
CA ASP A 138 22.35 -9.41 -5.92
C ASP A 138 23.15 -10.67 -5.51
N PHE A 139 24.46 -10.55 -5.28
CA PHE A 139 25.30 -11.62 -4.75
C PHE A 139 24.86 -12.06 -3.36
N VAL A 140 24.73 -11.11 -2.43
CA VAL A 140 24.27 -11.39 -1.07
C VAL A 140 22.85 -11.98 -1.09
N ALA A 141 21.96 -11.47 -1.93
CA ALA A 141 20.60 -11.99 -2.09
C ALA A 141 20.58 -13.45 -2.56
N GLY A 142 21.50 -13.86 -3.43
CA GLY A 142 21.61 -15.24 -3.91
C GLY A 142 22.17 -16.24 -2.89
N LEU A 143 22.85 -15.75 -1.83
CA LEU A 143 23.50 -16.58 -0.82
C LEU A 143 22.81 -16.58 0.54
N ILE A 144 21.90 -15.62 0.80
CA ILE A 144 21.06 -15.67 1.99
C ILE A 144 20.08 -16.83 1.81
N GLU A 145 20.48 -18.02 2.27
CA GLU A 145 19.59 -19.15 2.47
C GLU A 145 18.64 -18.87 3.65
N GLU A 146 17.54 -19.62 3.72
CA GLU A 146 16.53 -19.56 4.79
C GLU A 146 17.05 -20.08 6.14
N ASP A 147 18.34 -19.93 6.43
CA ASP A 147 18.93 -20.47 7.64
C ASP A 147 18.56 -19.59 8.86
N ASP A 148 18.25 -20.26 9.98
CA ASP A 148 17.69 -19.69 11.24
C ASP A 148 18.56 -18.58 11.87
N TRP A 149 19.79 -18.39 11.38
CA TRP A 149 20.74 -17.42 11.90
C TRP A 149 20.56 -16.00 11.34
N CYS A 150 19.85 -15.83 10.23
CA CYS A 150 19.81 -14.52 9.58
C CYS A 150 18.74 -13.59 10.20
N PRO A 151 19.08 -12.34 10.63
CA PRO A 151 18.16 -11.43 11.32
C PRO A 151 16.90 -11.03 10.52
N TRP A 152 16.87 -11.30 9.21
CA TRP A 152 15.83 -10.81 8.31
C TRP A 152 14.42 -11.23 8.76
N GLY A 153 14.23 -12.46 9.25
CA GLY A 153 12.91 -12.95 9.68
C GLY A 153 12.32 -12.20 10.88
N SER A 154 13.18 -11.66 11.75
CA SER A 154 12.74 -10.81 12.87
C SER A 154 12.27 -9.43 12.40
N GLU A 155 13.04 -8.83 11.48
CA GLU A 155 12.74 -7.52 10.89
C GLU A 155 11.50 -7.59 9.97
N HIS A 156 11.36 -8.67 9.20
CA HIS A 156 10.17 -8.95 8.38
C HIS A 156 8.90 -8.99 9.24
N ARG A 157 8.89 -9.79 10.31
CA ARG A 157 7.76 -9.86 11.27
C ARG A 157 7.49 -8.50 11.93
N ARG A 158 8.53 -7.74 12.28
CA ARG A 158 8.38 -6.38 12.84
C ARG A 158 7.72 -5.42 11.85
N ARG A 159 8.05 -5.50 10.57
CA ARG A 159 7.45 -4.69 9.49
C ARG A 159 5.99 -5.08 9.26
N ILE A 160 5.66 -6.38 9.27
CA ILE A 160 4.26 -6.85 9.24
C ILE A 160 3.46 -6.31 10.43
N GLN A 161 4.00 -6.39 11.65
CA GLN A 161 3.34 -5.82 12.83
C GLN A 161 3.17 -4.30 12.71
N SER A 162 4.12 -3.61 12.08
CA SER A 162 4.02 -2.16 11.81
C SER A 162 2.90 -1.88 10.81
N TRP A 163 2.75 -2.70 9.77
CA TRP A 163 1.61 -2.65 8.86
C TRP A 163 0.28 -2.83 9.60
N HIS A 164 0.16 -3.86 10.45
CA HIS A 164 -1.07 -4.08 11.23
C HIS A 164 -1.38 -2.93 12.20
N LYS A 165 -0.38 -2.32 12.81
CA LYS A 165 -0.59 -1.11 13.63
C LYS A 165 -1.13 0.06 12.81
N ARG A 166 -0.71 0.17 11.54
CA ARG A 166 -1.18 1.22 10.63
C ARG A 166 -2.62 1.00 10.20
N VAL A 167 -2.95 -0.19 9.68
CA VAL A 167 -4.24 -0.45 9.00
C VAL A 167 -5.18 -1.43 9.70
N GLY A 168 -4.82 -1.90 10.88
CA GLY A 168 -5.50 -2.98 11.60
C GLY A 168 -4.85 -4.33 11.32
N SER A 169 -4.99 -5.26 12.27
CA SER A 169 -4.76 -6.67 11.96
C SER A 169 -5.96 -7.20 11.15
N PRO A 170 -5.77 -8.26 10.36
CA PRO A 170 -6.89 -8.99 9.78
C PRO A 170 -7.91 -9.41 10.84
N THR A 171 -9.20 -9.42 10.46
CA THR A 171 -10.36 -9.79 11.30
C THR A 171 -10.61 -8.93 12.54
N GLU A 172 -9.66 -8.09 12.95
CA GLU A 172 -9.90 -7.13 14.03
C GLU A 172 -10.93 -6.06 13.64
N ALA A 173 -11.81 -5.74 14.58
CA ALA A 173 -12.78 -4.66 14.42
C ALA A 173 -12.12 -3.28 14.29
N SER A 174 -11.01 -3.09 15.01
CA SER A 174 -10.18 -1.88 14.98
C SER A 174 -9.29 -1.89 13.74
N ARG A 175 -9.17 -0.76 13.05
CA ARG A 175 -8.17 -0.56 11.98
C ARG A 175 -6.92 0.15 12.45
N GLY A 176 -6.62 0.03 13.74
CA GLY A 176 -5.42 0.60 14.36
C GLY A 176 -5.38 2.11 14.19
N HIS A 177 -4.23 2.62 13.74
CA HIS A 177 -4.05 4.06 13.45
C HIS A 177 -5.00 4.57 12.36
N PHE A 178 -5.42 3.71 11.43
CA PHE A 178 -6.29 4.09 10.32
C PHE A 178 -7.70 4.51 10.76
N ASP A 179 -8.17 4.10 11.95
CA ASP A 179 -9.45 4.57 12.49
C ASP A 179 -9.44 6.09 12.76
N ALA A 180 -8.28 6.61 13.20
CA ALA A 180 -8.08 8.04 13.38
C ALA A 180 -8.11 8.77 12.02
N LEU A 181 -7.49 8.18 10.99
CA LEU A 181 -7.48 8.72 9.63
C LEU A 181 -8.88 8.68 8.98
N SER A 182 -9.62 7.60 9.19
CA SER A 182 -11.01 7.45 8.75
C SER A 182 -11.93 8.50 9.39
N THR A 183 -11.65 8.87 10.63
CA THR A 183 -12.35 9.99 11.30
C THR A 183 -12.10 11.33 10.60
N VAL A 184 -10.89 11.56 10.09
CA VAL A 184 -10.56 12.77 9.30
C VAL A 184 -11.31 12.75 7.97
N LEU A 185 -11.34 11.60 7.28
CA LEU A 185 -12.11 11.44 6.04
C LEU A 185 -13.58 11.80 6.22
N LYS A 186 -14.17 11.31 7.30
CA LYS A 186 -15.58 11.56 7.62
C LYS A 186 -15.85 13.02 7.94
N LYS A 187 -15.00 13.64 8.76
CA LYS A 187 -15.18 15.04 9.18
C LYS A 187 -14.91 16.04 8.06
N GLN A 188 -13.85 15.85 7.27
CA GLN A 188 -13.41 16.83 6.28
C GLN A 188 -14.05 16.62 4.92
N PHE A 189 -14.23 15.37 4.52
CA PHE A 189 -14.70 15.03 3.18
C PHE A 189 -16.12 14.45 3.17
N GLY A 190 -16.62 13.96 4.30
CA GLY A 190 -17.92 13.29 4.39
C GLY A 190 -17.91 11.92 3.70
N LEU A 191 -16.75 11.25 3.75
CA LEU A 191 -16.46 9.92 3.20
C LEU A 191 -15.96 9.00 4.32
N GLU A 192 -16.02 7.70 4.09
CA GLU A 192 -15.40 6.68 4.94
C GLU A 192 -14.41 5.87 4.09
N ALA A 193 -13.38 5.33 4.73
CA ALA A 193 -12.54 4.33 4.09
C ALA A 193 -12.97 2.93 4.53
N TRP A 194 -13.09 2.04 3.58
CA TRP A 194 -13.23 0.62 3.80
C TRP A 194 -11.89 -0.04 3.47
N VAL A 195 -11.36 -0.84 4.40
CA VAL A 195 -10.06 -1.51 4.27
C VAL A 195 -10.24 -2.97 4.61
N SER A 196 -9.66 -3.85 3.80
CA SER A 196 -9.73 -5.28 4.00
C SER A 196 -8.46 -6.00 3.56
N HIS A 197 -8.01 -6.95 4.38
CA HIS A 197 -6.83 -7.77 4.13
C HIS A 197 -7.24 -9.01 3.35
N VAL A 198 -6.74 -9.16 2.12
CA VAL A 198 -7.20 -10.21 1.20
C VAL A 198 -6.04 -11.12 0.83
N GLN A 199 -6.31 -12.41 0.80
CA GLN A 199 -5.43 -13.41 0.23
C GLN A 199 -5.54 -13.40 -1.31
N GLU A 200 -4.42 -13.30 -2.01
CA GLU A 200 -4.34 -13.40 -3.46
C GLU A 200 -3.78 -14.77 -3.88
N SER A 201 -4.47 -15.41 -4.81
CA SER A 201 -3.99 -16.63 -5.48
C SER A 201 -2.92 -16.28 -6.52
N ARG A 202 -1.73 -15.89 -6.08
CA ARG A 202 -0.56 -15.71 -6.95
C ARG A 202 0.63 -16.51 -6.42
N VAL A 203 1.42 -17.06 -7.33
CA VAL A 203 2.66 -17.76 -7.02
C VAL A 203 3.74 -16.72 -6.75
N LEU A 204 4.43 -16.84 -5.61
CA LEU A 204 5.52 -15.94 -5.26
C LEU A 204 6.84 -16.48 -5.87
N PRO A 205 7.67 -15.64 -6.51
CA PRO A 205 8.81 -16.12 -7.30
C PRO A 205 9.93 -16.79 -6.48
N TRP A 206 10.12 -16.40 -5.22
CA TRP A 206 11.22 -16.87 -4.36
C TRP A 206 10.76 -17.77 -3.21
N VAL A 207 9.45 -18.05 -3.09
CA VAL A 207 8.89 -18.88 -2.02
C VAL A 207 8.77 -20.33 -2.49
N VAL A 208 9.88 -20.90 -2.97
CA VAL A 208 9.91 -22.34 -3.29
C VAL A 208 9.94 -23.18 -2.01
N HIS A 209 10.34 -22.59 -0.87
CA HIS A 209 10.59 -23.32 0.38
C HIS A 209 9.86 -22.80 1.63
N MET A 210 9.31 -21.58 1.66
CA MET A 210 8.45 -21.20 2.81
C MET A 210 7.06 -21.83 2.74
N GLU A 211 6.59 -22.30 3.90
CA GLU A 211 5.27 -22.88 4.12
C GLU A 211 4.13 -21.90 3.77
N GLU A 212 4.40 -20.59 3.76
CA GLU A 212 3.45 -19.52 3.45
C GLU A 212 3.51 -19.12 1.97
N ASN A 213 3.11 -20.03 1.08
CA ASN A 213 2.98 -19.80 -0.37
C ASN A 213 1.80 -18.88 -0.76
N VAL A 214 1.43 -18.00 0.15
CA VAL A 214 0.24 -17.18 0.08
C VAL A 214 0.66 -15.72 -0.01
N ALA A 215 0.29 -15.08 -1.10
CA ALA A 215 0.39 -13.64 -1.19
C ALA A 215 -0.79 -12.99 -0.47
N TYR A 216 -0.49 -11.98 0.33
CA TYR A 216 -1.51 -11.11 0.92
C TYR A 216 -1.53 -9.77 0.21
N THR A 217 -2.64 -9.06 0.36
CA THR A 217 -2.76 -7.67 -0.04
C THR A 217 -3.70 -6.97 0.92
N THR A 218 -3.77 -5.65 0.83
CA THR A 218 -4.75 -4.84 1.56
C THR A 218 -5.50 -4.01 0.54
N LYS A 219 -6.80 -4.26 0.38
CA LYS A 219 -7.66 -3.51 -0.52
C LYS A 219 -8.29 -2.35 0.22
N ALA A 220 -8.34 -1.19 -0.42
CA ALA A 220 -8.95 0.00 0.14
C ALA A 220 -9.94 0.66 -0.83
N TYR A 221 -11.01 1.20 -0.27
CA TYR A 221 -12.03 1.94 -1.00
C TYR A 221 -12.40 3.20 -0.22
N LEU A 222 -12.48 4.34 -0.91
CA LEU A 222 -13.22 5.48 -0.39
C LEU A 222 -14.69 5.26 -0.71
N ARG A 223 -15.57 5.51 0.26
CA ARG A 223 -17.02 5.30 0.09
C ARG A 223 -17.84 6.38 0.76
N LEU A 224 -19.11 6.50 0.35
CA LEU A 224 -20.07 7.27 1.12
C LEU A 224 -20.40 6.56 2.45
N PRO A 225 -20.58 7.32 3.55
CA PRO A 225 -21.07 6.76 4.80
C PRO A 225 -22.41 6.05 4.58
N GLN A 226 -22.51 4.81 5.03
CA GLN A 226 -23.63 3.94 4.72
C GLN A 226 -24.68 3.92 5.84
N ALA A 227 -25.96 3.74 5.47
CA ALA A 227 -27.06 3.52 6.40
C ALA A 227 -27.56 2.06 6.45
N ALA A 228 -27.09 1.20 5.54
CA ALA A 228 -27.52 -0.19 5.43
C ALA A 228 -26.31 -1.14 5.29
N SER A 229 -26.01 -1.86 6.37
CA SER A 229 -25.10 -3.01 6.40
C SER A 229 -25.92 -4.25 6.76
N VAL A 230 -25.74 -5.35 6.04
CA VAL A 230 -26.34 -6.63 6.39
C VAL A 230 -25.21 -7.52 6.90
N GLN A 231 -25.34 -7.98 8.15
CA GLN A 231 -24.45 -9.00 8.70
C GLN A 231 -25.07 -10.37 8.40
N HIS A 232 -24.30 -11.25 7.78
CA HIS A 232 -24.69 -12.61 7.47
C HIS A 232 -23.75 -13.57 8.18
N ASN A 233 -24.30 -14.43 9.03
CA ASN A 233 -23.54 -15.52 9.64
C ASN A 233 -23.49 -16.67 8.64
N PHE A 234 -22.32 -17.23 8.39
CA PHE A 234 -22.17 -18.41 7.55
C PHE A 234 -21.31 -19.44 8.28
N GLU A 235 -21.46 -20.73 7.95
CA GLU A 235 -20.53 -21.75 8.41
C GLU A 235 -19.36 -21.84 7.42
N LEU A 236 -18.13 -21.71 7.92
CA LEU A 236 -16.96 -22.08 7.16
C LEU A 236 -16.80 -23.60 7.21
N HIS A 237 -16.80 -24.25 6.05
CA HIS A 237 -16.34 -25.63 5.94
C HIS A 237 -14.82 -25.63 5.84
N MET A 238 -14.15 -26.08 6.91
CA MET A 238 -12.72 -26.35 6.88
C MET A 238 -12.45 -27.48 5.88
N VAL A 239 -11.42 -27.32 5.05
CA VAL A 239 -10.87 -28.44 4.27
C VAL A 239 -9.81 -29.09 5.15
N ASP A 240 -10.02 -30.35 5.52
CA ASP A 240 -9.03 -31.12 6.27
C ASP A 240 -7.77 -31.31 5.41
N GLY A 241 -6.69 -30.61 5.77
CA GLY A 241 -5.34 -30.81 5.25
C GLY A 241 -4.48 -31.63 6.23
N PRO A 242 -3.53 -32.45 5.75
CA PRO A 242 -2.68 -33.29 6.60
C PRO A 242 -1.57 -32.53 7.37
N TRP A 243 -1.49 -31.21 7.23
CA TRP A 243 -0.53 -30.35 7.91
C TRP A 243 -1.34 -29.31 8.71
N ASP A 244 -0.88 -28.96 9.92
CA ASP A 244 -1.54 -27.99 10.81
C ASP A 244 -2.15 -26.85 9.99
N ASN A 245 -3.48 -26.72 10.02
CA ASN A 245 -4.23 -25.71 9.29
C ASN A 245 -3.90 -24.33 9.86
N ARG A 246 -2.71 -23.79 9.58
CA ARG A 246 -2.37 -22.39 9.85
C ARG A 246 -2.99 -21.55 8.76
N ARG A 247 -4.29 -21.28 8.93
CA ARG A 247 -4.93 -20.21 8.19
C ARG A 247 -4.43 -18.90 8.78
N VAL A 248 -3.64 -18.15 8.03
CA VAL A 248 -3.39 -16.75 8.39
C VAL A 248 -4.75 -16.05 8.32
N PRO A 249 -5.22 -15.40 9.41
CA PRO A 249 -6.51 -14.72 9.40
C PRO A 249 -6.49 -13.71 8.26
N THR A 250 -7.37 -13.93 7.29
CA THR A 250 -7.53 -13.07 6.13
C THR A 250 -9.01 -12.86 5.92
N GLU A 251 -9.35 -11.68 5.46
CA GLU A 251 -10.73 -11.32 5.16
C GLU A 251 -10.98 -11.66 3.69
N ALA A 252 -12.14 -12.24 3.37
CA ALA A 252 -12.55 -12.35 1.97
C ALA A 252 -13.12 -11.00 1.53
N GLY A 253 -12.22 -10.04 1.28
CA GLY A 253 -12.54 -8.71 0.78
C GLY A 253 -12.89 -8.73 -0.71
N PHE A 254 -14.17 -8.80 -1.04
CA PHE A 254 -14.64 -8.71 -2.42
C PHE A 254 -15.47 -7.45 -2.67
N ALA A 255 -15.30 -6.88 -3.85
CA ALA A 255 -15.95 -5.67 -4.31
C ALA A 255 -16.42 -5.90 -5.76
N THR A 256 -17.73 -5.80 -6.02
CA THR A 256 -18.26 -5.86 -7.40
C THR A 256 -19.23 -4.73 -7.71
N GLU A 257 -19.23 -4.29 -8.96
CA GLU A 257 -20.08 -3.22 -9.47
C GLU A 257 -21.51 -3.74 -9.68
N LEU A 258 -22.50 -3.01 -9.19
CA LEU A 258 -23.91 -3.32 -9.42
C LEU A 258 -24.45 -2.57 -10.65
N SER A 259 -25.13 -3.29 -11.52
CA SER A 259 -25.54 -2.82 -12.86
C SER A 259 -26.74 -1.87 -12.89
N PHE A 260 -27.45 -1.66 -11.76
CA PHE A 260 -28.63 -0.78 -11.72
C PHE A 260 -28.72 0.11 -10.46
N PRO A 261 -27.80 1.08 -10.25
CA PRO A 261 -27.87 1.97 -9.10
C PRO A 261 -28.88 3.12 -9.29
N PRO A 262 -29.48 3.65 -8.20
CA PRO A 262 -30.07 4.99 -8.24
C PRO A 262 -28.97 6.03 -8.55
N PRO A 263 -29.23 7.09 -9.32
CA PRO A 263 -28.18 8.01 -9.74
C PRO A 263 -27.47 8.68 -8.55
N LEU A 264 -26.13 8.69 -8.58
CA LEU A 264 -25.31 9.39 -7.59
C LEU A 264 -25.56 10.90 -7.68
N SER A 265 -25.78 11.54 -6.53
CA SER A 265 -25.98 12.99 -6.50
C SER A 265 -24.68 13.74 -6.84
N ASN A 266 -24.79 14.89 -7.55
CA ASN A 266 -23.63 15.74 -7.84
C ASN A 266 -22.89 16.19 -6.57
N LYS A 267 -23.62 16.38 -5.47
CA LYS A 267 -23.05 16.74 -4.17
C LYS A 267 -22.15 15.63 -3.64
N ASP A 268 -22.56 14.38 -3.78
CA ASP A 268 -21.82 13.23 -3.28
C ASP A 268 -20.64 12.89 -4.20
N ALA A 269 -20.81 12.97 -5.53
CA ALA A 269 -19.70 12.91 -6.48
C ALA A 269 -18.62 13.98 -6.18
N GLY A 270 -19.05 15.21 -5.87
CA GLY A 270 -18.16 16.30 -5.48
C GLY A 270 -17.35 16.02 -4.20
N ARG A 271 -17.83 15.16 -3.30
CA ARG A 271 -17.06 14.75 -2.10
C ARG A 271 -15.85 13.90 -2.49
N PHE A 272 -16.03 12.94 -3.39
CA PHE A 272 -14.93 12.09 -3.90
C PHE A 272 -13.89 12.93 -4.61
N ILE A 273 -14.32 13.79 -5.55
CA ILE A 273 -13.41 14.65 -6.30
C ILE A 273 -12.60 15.55 -5.36
N ARG A 274 -13.27 16.17 -4.38
CA ARG A 274 -12.60 17.01 -3.39
C ARG A 274 -11.60 16.22 -2.55
N ALA A 275 -11.95 15.02 -2.09
CA ALA A 275 -11.06 14.19 -1.28
C ALA A 275 -9.83 13.74 -2.07
N LEU A 276 -10.03 13.21 -3.28
CA LEU A 276 -8.94 12.73 -4.12
C LEU A 276 -8.00 13.86 -4.53
N LYS A 277 -8.54 15.05 -4.84
CA LYS A 277 -7.73 16.22 -5.13
C LYS A 277 -6.96 16.73 -3.91
N ALA A 278 -7.63 16.85 -2.76
CA ALA A 278 -7.00 17.38 -1.54
C ALA A 278 -5.95 16.44 -0.95
N LEU A 279 -6.10 15.13 -1.17
CA LEU A 279 -5.17 14.11 -0.73
C LEU A 279 -4.17 13.72 -1.82
N ASP A 280 -4.23 14.33 -3.01
CA ASP A 280 -3.40 13.98 -4.17
C ASP A 280 -3.36 12.47 -4.45
N ILE A 281 -4.55 11.84 -4.54
CA ILE A 281 -4.68 10.41 -4.78
C ILE A 281 -4.97 10.17 -6.25
N ALA A 282 -4.16 9.33 -6.88
CA ALA A 282 -4.40 8.86 -8.22
C ALA A 282 -5.46 7.73 -8.17
N VAL A 283 -6.51 7.85 -8.98
CA VAL A 283 -7.48 6.76 -9.10
C VAL A 283 -6.92 5.70 -10.04
N PRO A 284 -6.84 4.43 -9.63
CA PRO A 284 -6.41 3.37 -10.51
C PRO A 284 -7.31 3.35 -11.76
N PRO A 285 -6.74 3.19 -12.97
CA PRO A 285 -7.56 2.98 -14.16
C PRO A 285 -8.42 1.75 -13.92
N THR A 286 -9.74 1.87 -14.08
CA THR A 286 -10.67 0.75 -13.94
C THR A 286 -10.21 -0.39 -14.85
N GLN A 287 -9.76 -1.50 -14.25
CA GLN A 287 -9.57 -2.75 -14.96
C GLN A 287 -10.93 -3.11 -15.57
N LYS A 288 -11.04 -3.05 -16.89
CA LYS A 288 -12.12 -3.72 -17.59
C LYS A 288 -11.94 -5.19 -17.26
N VAL A 289 -12.87 -5.75 -16.49
CA VAL A 289 -12.98 -7.20 -16.33
C VAL A 289 -13.23 -7.75 -17.73
N SER A 290 -12.18 -8.18 -18.40
CA SER A 290 -12.29 -8.94 -19.62
C SER A 290 -12.78 -10.33 -19.23
N ASP A 291 -14.00 -10.66 -19.66
CA ASP A 291 -14.55 -12.00 -19.60
C ASP A 291 -13.52 -13.02 -20.12
N PRO A 292 -13.25 -14.13 -19.39
CA PRO A 292 -12.37 -15.17 -19.87
C PRO A 292 -13.16 -16.07 -20.82
N THR A 293 -13.45 -15.58 -22.03
CA THR A 293 -13.81 -16.46 -23.15
C THR A 293 -13.62 -15.70 -24.47
N GLN A 294 -12.44 -15.81 -25.06
CA GLN A 294 -12.26 -16.32 -26.42
C GLN A 294 -10.79 -16.31 -26.85
N ASP A 295 -10.47 -17.39 -27.55
CA ASP A 295 -9.18 -17.82 -28.05
C ASP A 295 -8.53 -16.88 -29.07
N THR A 296 -7.19 -16.85 -28.99
CA THR A 296 -6.18 -16.80 -30.05
C THR A 296 -6.36 -15.83 -31.24
N GLU A 297 -5.46 -14.84 -31.33
CA GLU A 297 -4.57 -14.72 -32.51
C GLU A 297 -3.34 -13.84 -32.22
N ILE A 298 -2.19 -14.34 -32.68
CA ILE A 298 -0.84 -13.77 -32.56
C ILE A 298 -0.60 -12.85 -33.77
N VAL A 299 0.40 -11.94 -33.64
CA VAL A 299 1.23 -11.27 -34.69
C VAL A 299 1.00 -9.74 -34.79
N PRO A 300 2.03 -8.88 -35.02
CA PRO A 300 3.31 -8.69 -34.31
C PRO A 300 3.54 -7.20 -33.91
N ARG A 301 4.67 -6.95 -33.23
CA ARG A 301 5.21 -5.63 -32.86
C ARG A 301 5.52 -4.75 -34.08
N ASP A 302 5.19 -3.46 -33.96
CA ASP A 302 6.03 -2.36 -34.44
C ASP A 302 6.04 -1.22 -33.42
N THR A 303 7.24 -0.69 -33.24
CA THR A 303 7.64 0.44 -32.40
C THR A 303 7.05 1.76 -32.87
N ASP A 304 6.69 2.65 -31.93
CA ASP A 304 7.23 4.01 -31.97
C ASP A 304 7.14 4.71 -30.62
N ALA A 305 8.26 5.33 -30.25
CA ALA A 305 8.43 6.19 -29.11
C ALA A 305 7.83 7.57 -29.40
N GLY A 306 7.10 8.11 -28.43
CA GLY A 306 6.55 9.46 -28.50
C GLY A 306 6.29 9.98 -27.10
N ASP A 307 7.24 10.77 -26.60
CA ASP A 307 7.09 11.70 -25.48
C ASP A 307 5.85 12.57 -25.65
N THR A 308 4.97 12.60 -24.64
CA THR A 308 4.29 13.84 -24.23
C THR A 308 3.88 13.75 -22.77
N ASN A 309 4.52 14.62 -21.97
CA ASN A 309 4.09 15.09 -20.66
C ASN A 309 2.67 15.67 -20.70
N ASP A 310 2.03 15.74 -19.52
CA ASP A 310 0.74 16.37 -19.21
C ASP A 310 -0.54 15.63 -19.65
N ALA A 311 -0.71 14.39 -19.16
CA ALA A 311 -2.04 13.79 -19.06
C ALA A 311 -2.71 14.24 -17.74
N GLY A 312 -3.53 15.29 -17.84
CA GLY A 312 -4.23 15.91 -16.71
C GLY A 312 -5.05 14.95 -15.86
N MET A 313 -5.07 15.24 -14.55
CA MET A 313 -5.90 14.65 -13.48
C MET A 313 -7.43 14.74 -13.69
N ASN A 314 -7.91 14.96 -14.91
CA ASN A 314 -9.33 15.05 -15.26
C ASN A 314 -9.87 13.76 -15.87
N SER A 315 -9.30 12.59 -15.56
CA SER A 315 -10.03 11.35 -15.72
C SER A 315 -11.22 11.41 -14.74
N GLU A 316 -12.41 11.61 -15.29
CA GLU A 316 -13.65 11.78 -14.55
C GLU A 316 -13.82 10.63 -13.55
N VAL A 317 -13.46 10.87 -12.28
CA VAL A 317 -13.62 9.89 -11.23
C VAL A 317 -15.10 9.60 -11.11
N LYS A 318 -15.49 8.38 -11.48
CA LYS A 318 -16.88 7.90 -11.38
C LYS A 318 -16.96 6.91 -10.24
N PRO A 319 -17.41 7.32 -9.04
CA PRO A 319 -17.76 6.38 -7.99
C PRO A 319 -18.77 5.39 -8.56
N LYS A 320 -18.63 4.14 -8.16
CA LYS A 320 -19.50 3.06 -8.63
C LYS A 320 -20.23 2.46 -7.44
N LEU A 321 -21.44 1.94 -7.67
CA LEU A 321 -22.14 1.23 -6.63
C LEU A 321 -21.47 -0.14 -6.47
N THR A 322 -20.83 -0.34 -5.33
CA THR A 322 -19.98 -1.48 -5.06
C THR A 322 -20.54 -2.30 -3.90
N LEU A 323 -20.67 -3.60 -4.12
CA LEU A 323 -20.94 -4.59 -3.07
C LEU A 323 -19.62 -4.95 -2.39
N LEU A 324 -19.39 -4.40 -1.21
CA LEU A 324 -18.25 -4.67 -0.33
C LEU A 324 -18.60 -5.81 0.62
N ILE A 325 -17.81 -6.88 0.59
CA ILE A 325 -17.95 -8.03 1.47
C ILE A 325 -16.68 -8.13 2.29
N ARG A 326 -16.82 -8.26 3.61
CA ARG A 326 -15.73 -8.53 4.55
C ARG A 326 -16.11 -9.75 5.39
N ASN A 327 -15.19 -10.70 5.54
CA ASN A 327 -15.39 -11.81 6.47
C ASN A 327 -14.60 -11.54 7.74
N ASP A 328 -15.30 -11.48 8.86
CA ASP A 328 -14.76 -11.35 10.21
C ASP A 328 -14.76 -12.76 10.81
N ASP A 329 -13.56 -13.32 11.02
CA ASP A 329 -13.37 -14.59 11.71
C ASP A 329 -12.85 -14.30 13.11
N ASP A 330 -13.75 -14.33 14.10
CA ASP A 330 -13.48 -13.99 15.49
C ASP A 330 -12.93 -15.19 16.28
N GLU A 331 -12.64 -16.32 15.63
CA GLU A 331 -12.06 -17.46 16.33
C GLU A 331 -10.62 -17.12 16.76
N GLU A 332 -10.39 -17.09 18.08
CA GLU A 332 -9.05 -17.00 18.65
C GLU A 332 -8.25 -18.24 18.21
N TRP A 333 -7.24 -18.01 17.37
CA TRP A 333 -6.35 -19.04 16.82
C TRP A 333 -5.18 -19.35 17.76
#